data_AF-A0A7K4HB47-F1
#
_entry.id   AF-A0A7K4HB47-F1
#
_cell.length_a   1.000
_cell.length_b   1.000
_cell.length_c   1.000
_cell.angle_alpha   90.00
_cell.angle_beta   90.00
_cell.angle_gamma   90.00
#
_symmetry.space_group_name_H-M   'P 1'
#
loop_
_entity.id
_entity.type
_entity.pdbx_description
1 polymer ?
#
loop_
_entity_poly.entity_id
_entity_poly.type
_entity_poly.pdbx_seq_one_letter_code
_entity_poly.pdbx_strand_id
1 'polypeptide(L)' 'MIVKVKNPEEIAHLITAGSYEKKRLFSIIAHIDHGKTTASDYLLRRAGLMREEDAGQLQMTDSDLE' A
#
# COMPACT_ATOMS: atom_id res chain seq x y z
N MET A 1 -14.57 0.63 1.64
CA MET A 1 -14.20 2.04 2.00
C MET A 1 -13.11 2.51 1.04
N ILE A 2 -13.11 3.77 0.57
CA ILE A 2 -12.16 4.26 -0.45
C ILE A 2 -10.93 4.90 0.23
N VAL A 3 -9.74 4.43 -0.10
CA VAL A 3 -8.46 4.96 0.40
C VAL A 3 -8.22 6.35 -0.17
N LYS A 4 -7.91 7.32 0.70
CA LYS A 4 -7.53 8.67 0.28
C LYS A 4 -6.02 8.73 0.05
N VAL A 5 -5.62 8.61 -1.21
CA VAL A 5 -4.22 8.70 -1.64
C VAL A 5 -3.79 10.17 -1.76
N LYS A 6 -2.62 10.49 -1.24
CA LYS A 6 -2.00 11.82 -1.38
C LYS A 6 -1.39 11.95 -2.77
N ASN A 7 -1.67 13.06 -3.47
CA ASN A 7 -1.12 13.39 -4.79
C ASN A 7 -1.30 12.28 -5.86
N PRO A 8 -2.55 11.85 -6.16
CA PRO A 8 -2.80 10.71 -7.04
C PRO A 8 -2.29 10.91 -8.48
N GLU A 9 -2.38 12.13 -9.03
CA GLU A 9 -1.93 12.40 -10.40
C GLU A 9 -0.40 12.32 -10.55
N GLU A 10 0.34 12.81 -9.56
CA GLU A 10 1.80 12.75 -9.53
C GLU A 10 2.28 11.29 -9.47
N ILE A 11 1.65 10.48 -8.63
CA ILE A 11 1.93 9.04 -8.53
C ILE A 11 1.64 8.34 -9.87
N ALA A 12 0.50 8.63 -10.49
CA ALA A 12 0.15 8.05 -11.79
C ALA A 12 1.19 8.41 -12.87
N HIS A 13 1.67 9.65 -12.87
CA HIS A 13 2.73 10.09 -13.78
C HIS A 13 4.06 9.37 -13.52
N LEU A 14 4.49 9.24 -12.26
CA LEU A 14 5.70 8.52 -11.88
C LEU A 14 5.65 7.04 -12.28
N ILE A 15 4.49 6.40 -12.15
CA ILE A 15 4.30 4.99 -12.52
C ILE A 15 4.30 4.80 -14.05
N THR A 16 3.63 5.67 -14.80
CA THR A 16 3.44 5.51 -16.24
C THR A 16 4.60 6.05 -17.09
N ALA A 17 5.17 7.19 -16.72
CA ALA A 17 6.20 7.88 -17.50
C ALA A 17 7.62 7.80 -16.88
N GLY A 18 7.74 7.41 -15.61
CA GLY A 18 9.04 7.32 -14.94
C GLY A 18 9.92 6.15 -15.40
N SER A 19 11.24 6.27 -15.20
CA SER A 19 12.24 5.24 -15.52
C SER A 19 11.99 3.92 -14.77
N TYR A 20 12.13 2.79 -15.47
CA TYR A 20 12.03 1.45 -14.88
C TYR A 20 13.12 1.14 -13.86
N GLU A 21 14.31 1.74 -13.97
CA GLU A 21 15.43 1.49 -13.04
C GLU A 21 15.11 1.89 -11.60
N LYS A 22 14.16 2.81 -11.41
CA LYS A 22 13.70 3.29 -10.11
C LYS A 22 12.49 2.52 -9.57
N LYS A 23 11.92 1.59 -10.34
CA LYS A 23 10.74 0.81 -9.95
C LYS A 23 11.16 -0.51 -9.32
N ARG A 24 10.47 -0.93 -8.26
CA ARG A 24 10.66 -2.24 -7.62
C ARG A 24 9.29 -2.90 -7.48
N LEU A 25 9.15 -4.05 -8.14
CA LEU A 25 7.98 -4.91 -8.04
C LEU A 25 8.35 -6.07 -7.12
N PHE A 26 7.65 -6.19 -5.99
CA PHE A 26 7.92 -7.24 -5.01
C PHE A 26 6.61 -7.62 -4.30
N SER A 27 6.61 -8.78 -3.65
CA SER A 27 5.49 -9.28 -2.86
C SER A 27 5.93 -9.64 -1.45
N ILE A 28 5.00 -9.62 -0.50
CA ILE A 28 5.20 -10.06 0.88
C ILE A 28 4.50 -11.41 1.04
N ILE A 29 5.24 -12.50 1.33
CA ILE A 29 4.74 -13.90 1.49
C ILE A 29 5.11 -14.43 2.90
N ALA A 30 4.20 -15.14 3.56
CA ALA A 30 4.24 -15.52 4.99
C ALA A 30 3.03 -16.41 5.37
N HIS A 31 3.09 -16.94 6.60
CA HIS A 31 2.02 -17.67 7.30
C HIS A 31 0.65 -16.96 7.25
N ILE A 32 -0.47 -17.68 7.39
CA ILE A 32 -1.71 -17.09 7.94
C ILE A 32 -1.38 -16.55 9.34
N ASP A 33 -1.96 -15.42 9.72
CA ASP A 33 -1.74 -14.72 11.01
C ASP A 33 -0.30 -14.23 11.27
N HIS A 34 0.58 -14.20 10.26
CA HIS A 34 1.94 -13.68 10.38
C HIS A 34 2.08 -12.18 10.05
N GLY A 35 0.97 -11.43 10.07
CA GLY A 35 1.00 -9.97 9.95
C GLY A 35 1.39 -9.44 8.57
N LYS A 36 1.11 -10.17 7.48
CA LYS A 36 1.38 -9.71 6.10
C LYS A 36 0.68 -8.39 5.80
N THR A 37 -0.61 -8.36 6.12
CA THR A 37 -1.52 -7.24 5.94
C THR A 37 -1.04 -6.06 6.78
N THR A 38 -0.72 -6.30 8.06
CA THR A 38 -0.14 -5.29 8.96
C THR A 38 1.17 -4.71 8.41
N ALA A 39 2.09 -5.55 7.93
CA ALA A 39 3.36 -5.08 7.37
C ALA A 39 3.17 -4.21 6.12
N SER A 40 2.23 -4.57 5.24
CA SER A 40 1.88 -3.78 4.04
C SER A 40 1.31 -2.40 4.42
N ASP A 41 0.39 -2.34 5.38
CA ASP A 41 -0.21 -1.09 5.85
C ASP A 41 0.85 -0.13 6.42
N TYR A 42 1.80 -0.63 7.20
CA TYR A 42 2.89 0.20 7.73
C TYR A 42 3.83 0.75 6.65
N LEU A 43 4.05 0.02 5.55
CA LEU A 43 4.82 0.52 4.41
C LEU A 43 4.08 1.65 3.69
N LEU A 44 2.78 1.49 3.47
CA LEU A 44 1.92 2.53 2.87
C LEU A 44 1.86 3.78 3.75
N ARG A 45 1.76 3.61 5.08
CA ARG A 45 1.85 4.72 6.04
C ARG A 45 3.18 5.45 5.94
N ARG A 46 4.30 4.71 5.99
CA ARG A 46 5.65 5.30 5.91
C ARG A 46 5.89 6.02 4.58
N ALA A 47 5.30 5.54 3.49
CA ALA A 47 5.35 6.19 2.19
C ALA A 47 4.45 7.44 2.09
N GLY A 48 3.67 7.76 3.12
CA GLY A 48 2.72 8.88 3.12
C GLY A 48 1.49 8.63 2.24
N LEU A 49 1.20 7.36 1.92
CA LEU A 49 0.07 6.93 1.08
C LEU A 49 -1.17 6.53 1.91
N MET A 50 -1.01 6.40 3.24
CA MET A 50 -2.05 6.07 4.20
C MET A 50 -1.94 6.98 5.44
N ARG A 51 -3.06 7.30 6.09
CA ARG A 51 -3.07 8.08 7.33
C ARG A 51 -2.51 7.25 8.50
N GLU A 52 -2.00 7.93 9.52
CA GLU A 52 -1.46 7.23 10.70
C GLU A 52 -2.51 6.44 11.47
N GLU A 53 -3.73 6.99 11.54
CA GLU A 53 -4.90 6.38 12.20
C GLU A 53 -5.42 5.12 11.49
N ASP A 54 -5.10 4.97 10.21
CA ASP A 54 -5.64 3.93 9.32
C ASP A 54 -4.74 2.68 9.27
N ALA A 55 -3.47 2.80 9.67
CA ALA A 55 -2.47 1.74 9.49
C ALA A 55 -2.65 0.58 10.47
N GLY A 56 -2.79 -0.65 9.95
CA GLY A 56 -2.90 -1.87 10.75
C GLY A 56 -4.27 -2.12 11.37
N GLN A 57 -5.19 -1.14 11.31
CA GLN A 57 -6.59 -1.28 11.72
C GLN A 57 -7.48 -1.68 10.55
N LEU A 58 -7.22 -1.10 9.37
CA LEU A 58 -8.06 -1.31 8.20
C LEU A 58 -7.81 -2.62 7.48
N GLN A 59 -6.65 -3.25 7.73
CA GLN A 59 -6.25 -4.49 7.08
C GLN A 59 -6.50 -4.41 5.57
N MET A 60 -6.10 -3.33 4.91
CA MET A 60 -6.65 -2.95 3.59
C MET A 60 -6.39 -3.95 2.46
N THR A 61 -5.44 -4.86 2.64
CA THR A 61 -5.15 -5.94 1.70
C THR A 61 -6.01 -7.18 1.91
N ASP A 62 -6.68 -7.29 3.07
CA ASP A 62 -7.77 -8.21 3.31
C ASP A 62 -9.07 -7.54 2.86
N SER A 63 -9.70 -8.11 1.86
CA SER A 63 -11.04 -7.72 1.42
C SER A 63 -11.82 -9.00 1.22
N ASP A 64 -12.69 -9.33 2.16
CA ASP A 64 -13.79 -10.23 1.88
C ASP A 64 -14.74 -9.46 0.95
N LEU A 65 -14.62 -9.70 -0.37
CA LEU A 65 -15.70 -9.36 -1.28
C LEU A 65 -16.87 -10.30 -0.96
N GLU A 66 -17.86 -9.81 -0.21
CA GLU A 66 -19.25 -10.24 -0.41
C GLU A 66 -19.80 -9.63 -1.71
#